data_AF-A0A943YU77-F1
#
_entry.id   AF-A0A943YU77-F1
#
_cell.length_a   1.000
_cell.length_b   1.000
_cell.length_c   1.000
_cell.angle_alpha   90.00
_cell.angle_beta   90.00
_cell.angle_gamma   90.00
#
_symmetry.space_group_name_H-M   'P 1'
#
loop_
_entity.id
_entity.type
_entity.pdbx_description
1 polymer ?
#
loop_
_entity_poly.entity_id
_entity_poly.type
_entity_poly.pdbx_seq_one_letter_code
_entity_poly.pdbx_strand_id
1 'polypeptide(L)'
;MKKFFVYLMAVVTMAVCSVSAFAQNTLVATLTHGDEIRMFYGTNALQQACSAATHGDVINLSGGKFQSTKITKAVAVRGTGIHDANPTYIVNAFDVEIPANVTEKLSFEGCRITNTMTIKGTLSNAYFLKNSLAGVSVDSSNDKMDNGMFVNCDVYGMSLRGQSTAQIINSYIQNFNSFGKLASFLNCVVNGNGRGDYFKSCQFVNCIMYNVGRYEPFPATSTATNCVDVTGYENAFNNMSLKENCSYAGMDIFQESNVWKDLTDEAKAKYLGIDGTPVGKFGGMIPYNMTPSYPQITKMNVAAKTTADGKLSVEIGVSAAQ
;
A
#
# COMPACT_ATOMS: atom_id res chain seq x y z
N MET A 1 -19.83 20.47 5.55
CA MET A 1 -20.99 19.95 6.30
C MET A 1 -22.00 19.20 5.41
N LYS A 2 -22.56 19.78 4.34
CA LYS A 2 -23.48 19.05 3.43
C LYS A 2 -22.88 17.81 2.77
N LYS A 3 -21.65 17.89 2.25
CA LYS A 3 -20.94 16.73 1.68
C LYS A 3 -20.67 15.62 2.71
N PHE A 4 -20.40 16.00 3.96
CA PHE A 4 -20.19 15.05 5.07
C PHE A 4 -21.48 14.32 5.45
N PHE A 5 -22.62 15.01 5.39
CA PHE A 5 -23.94 14.42 5.60
C PHE A 5 -24.37 13.48 4.46
N VAL A 6 -24.00 13.78 3.21
CA VAL A 6 -24.28 12.89 2.07
C VAL A 6 -23.44 11.61 2.15
N TYR A 7 -22.15 11.70 2.49
CA TYR A 7 -21.30 10.53 2.76
C TYR A 7 -21.79 9.72 3.96
N LEU A 8 -22.25 10.37 5.03
CA LEU A 8 -22.82 9.68 6.19
C LEU A 8 -24.18 9.03 5.87
N MET A 9 -25.05 9.70 5.10
CA MET A 9 -26.33 9.13 4.66
C MET A 9 -26.10 7.90 3.77
N ALA A 10 -25.19 8.00 2.80
CA ALA A 10 -24.73 6.88 1.98
C ALA A 10 -24.33 5.67 2.81
N VAL A 11 -23.56 5.89 3.89
CA VAL A 11 -23.12 4.86 4.84
C VAL A 11 -24.28 4.30 5.66
N VAL A 12 -25.23 5.15 6.06
CA VAL A 12 -26.41 4.75 6.84
C VAL A 12 -27.42 3.99 5.98
N THR A 13 -27.63 4.31 4.69
CA THR A 13 -28.47 3.51 3.79
C THR A 13 -27.89 2.10 3.55
N MET A 14 -26.55 1.92 3.61
CA MET A 14 -25.93 0.59 3.60
C MET A 14 -26.39 -0.30 4.78
N ALA A 15 -26.67 0.32 5.93
CA ALA A 15 -27.01 -0.40 7.15
C ALA A 15 -28.50 -0.80 7.25
N VAL A 16 -29.39 -0.07 6.57
CA VAL A 16 -30.84 -0.26 6.71
C VAL A 16 -31.44 -1.13 5.59
N CYS A 17 -30.80 -1.24 4.42
CA CYS A 17 -31.32 -2.06 3.32
C CYS A 17 -30.93 -3.56 3.37
N SER A 18 -30.22 -4.01 4.42
CA SER A 18 -29.69 -5.38 4.55
C SER A 18 -30.44 -6.27 5.54
N VAL A 19 -31.52 -5.80 6.16
CA VAL A 19 -32.18 -6.51 7.27
C VAL A 19 -33.20 -7.58 6.91
N SER A 20 -33.47 -7.79 5.61
CA SER A 20 -34.33 -8.89 5.17
C SER A 20 -33.64 -9.94 4.30
N ALA A 21 -32.30 -9.90 4.19
CA ALA A 21 -31.55 -10.95 3.48
C ALA A 21 -30.16 -11.19 4.09
N PHE A 22 -30.13 -12.12 5.06
CA PHE A 22 -28.97 -12.90 5.54
C PHE A 22 -27.84 -12.18 6.29
N ALA A 23 -27.91 -12.28 7.62
CA ALA A 23 -26.87 -11.93 8.58
C ALA A 23 -25.65 -12.91 8.61
N GLN A 24 -25.15 -13.35 7.45
CA GLN A 24 -23.92 -14.16 7.36
C GLN A 24 -23.02 -13.70 6.20
N ASN A 25 -21.78 -13.29 6.50
CA ASN A 25 -20.60 -13.27 5.61
C ASN A 25 -20.79 -12.85 4.14
N THR A 26 -21.61 -11.85 3.84
CA THR A 26 -21.74 -11.40 2.46
C THR A 26 -20.61 -10.41 2.17
N LEU A 27 -19.68 -10.81 1.30
CA LEU A 27 -18.66 -9.92 0.72
C LEU A 27 -19.37 -8.83 -0.09
N VAL A 28 -19.02 -7.56 0.14
CA VAL A 28 -19.64 -6.42 -0.54
C VAL A 28 -18.58 -5.54 -1.19
N ALA A 29 -18.82 -5.14 -2.44
CA ALA A 29 -18.14 -4.01 -3.07
C ALA A 29 -19.16 -2.89 -3.32
N THR A 30 -18.85 -1.69 -2.85
CA THR A 30 -19.70 -0.51 -3.02
C THR A 30 -19.02 0.45 -3.99
N LEU A 31 -19.60 0.63 -5.17
CA LEU A 31 -19.18 1.60 -6.17
C LEU A 31 -19.89 2.93 -5.91
N THR A 32 -19.11 4.01 -5.80
CA THR A 32 -19.61 5.38 -5.67
C THR A 32 -19.22 6.19 -6.91
N HIS A 33 -20.23 6.74 -7.59
CA HIS A 33 -20.09 7.62 -8.75
C HIS A 33 -20.87 8.91 -8.51
N GLY A 34 -20.18 10.00 -8.14
CA GLY A 34 -20.85 11.22 -7.68
C GLY A 34 -21.74 10.94 -6.46
N ASP A 35 -23.05 11.14 -6.61
CA ASP A 35 -24.05 10.86 -5.56
C ASP A 35 -24.69 9.46 -5.71
N GLU A 36 -24.37 8.70 -6.77
CA GLU A 36 -24.90 7.35 -6.99
C GLU A 36 -24.07 6.29 -6.26
N ILE A 37 -24.76 5.32 -5.66
CA ILE A 37 -24.16 4.17 -5.00
C ILE A 37 -24.74 2.89 -5.56
N ARG A 38 -23.86 1.96 -5.94
CA ARG A 38 -24.21 0.61 -6.40
C ARG A 38 -23.47 -0.43 -5.56
N MET A 39 -24.18 -1.48 -5.17
CA MET A 39 -23.63 -2.56 -4.36
C MET A 39 -23.55 -3.84 -5.18
N PHE A 40 -22.43 -4.53 -5.04
CA PHE A 40 -22.14 -5.81 -5.65
C PHE A 40 -21.78 -6.80 -4.55
N TYR A 41 -22.15 -8.07 -4.73
CA TYR A 41 -22.07 -9.07 -3.68
C TYR A 41 -21.28 -10.30 -4.10
N GLY A 42 -20.64 -10.96 -3.12
CA GLY A 42 -19.89 -12.19 -3.31
C GLY A 42 -18.45 -11.97 -3.78
N THR A 43 -17.76 -13.07 -4.07
CA THR A 43 -16.32 -13.08 -4.37
C THR A 43 -15.96 -12.31 -5.64
N ASN A 44 -16.90 -12.15 -6.57
CA ASN A 44 -16.70 -11.43 -7.84
C ASN A 44 -17.15 -9.96 -7.77
N ALA A 45 -17.55 -9.46 -6.60
CA ALA A 45 -18.10 -8.11 -6.44
C ALA A 45 -17.11 -7.01 -6.91
N LEU A 46 -15.81 -7.16 -6.64
CA LEU A 46 -14.78 -6.24 -7.16
C LEU A 46 -14.77 -6.22 -8.69
N GLN A 47 -14.91 -7.38 -9.34
CA GLN A 47 -14.90 -7.48 -10.80
C GLN A 47 -16.11 -6.77 -11.41
N GLN A 48 -17.28 -6.94 -10.79
CA GLN A 48 -18.52 -6.28 -11.19
C GLN A 48 -18.44 -4.76 -10.99
N ALA A 49 -17.93 -4.31 -9.84
CA ALA A 49 -17.70 -2.91 -9.55
C ALA A 49 -16.73 -2.27 -10.56
N CYS A 50 -15.58 -2.90 -10.85
CA CYS A 50 -14.63 -2.41 -11.86
C CYS A 50 -15.20 -2.42 -13.29
N SER A 51 -16.16 -3.29 -13.59
CA SER A 51 -16.83 -3.31 -14.88
C SER A 51 -17.83 -2.17 -15.02
N ALA A 52 -18.54 -1.84 -13.94
CA ALA A 52 -19.53 -0.76 -13.89
C ALA A 52 -18.91 0.63 -13.66
N ALA A 53 -17.67 0.70 -13.18
CA ALA A 53 -16.99 1.94 -12.85
C ALA A 53 -16.58 2.76 -14.08
N THR A 54 -16.52 4.06 -13.87
CA THR A 54 -15.90 5.07 -14.73
C THR A 54 -14.62 5.60 -14.07
N HIS A 55 -13.81 6.35 -14.81
CA HIS A 55 -12.62 6.99 -14.26
C HIS A 55 -13.01 7.96 -13.14
N GLY A 56 -12.29 7.92 -12.02
CA GLY A 56 -12.53 8.77 -10.85
C GLY A 56 -13.45 8.15 -9.79
N ASP A 57 -14.07 6.99 -10.07
CA ASP A 57 -14.97 6.34 -9.11
C ASP A 57 -14.22 5.75 -7.90
N VAL A 58 -14.97 5.58 -6.82
CA VAL A 58 -14.49 4.95 -5.58
C VAL A 58 -15.17 3.61 -5.38
N ILE A 59 -14.38 2.56 -5.13
CA ILE A 59 -14.83 1.21 -4.79
C ILE A 59 -14.39 0.90 -3.36
N ASN A 60 -15.35 0.84 -2.44
CA ASN A 60 -15.12 0.39 -1.07
C ASN A 60 -15.42 -1.11 -0.96
N LEU A 61 -14.48 -1.88 -0.41
CA LEU A 61 -14.57 -3.32 -0.25
C LEU A 61 -14.75 -3.65 1.23
N SER A 62 -15.65 -4.59 1.53
CA SER A 62 -15.73 -5.18 2.87
C SER A 62 -14.48 -6.00 3.19
N GLY A 63 -14.39 -6.48 4.44
CA GLY A 63 -13.41 -7.50 4.80
C GLY A 63 -13.66 -8.82 4.08
N GLY A 64 -12.59 -9.57 3.78
CA GLY A 64 -12.66 -10.89 3.13
C GLY A 64 -11.99 -10.94 1.74
N LYS A 65 -12.23 -12.02 0.97
CA LYS A 65 -11.48 -12.33 -0.26
C LYS A 65 -12.26 -12.03 -1.53
N PHE A 66 -11.75 -11.10 -2.34
CA PHE A 66 -12.29 -10.74 -3.65
C PHE A 66 -11.39 -11.25 -4.77
N GLN A 67 -11.98 -11.83 -5.81
CA GLN A 67 -11.27 -12.16 -7.04
C GLN A 67 -10.82 -10.85 -7.72
N SER A 68 -9.55 -10.78 -8.11
CA SER A 68 -9.04 -9.67 -8.91
C SER A 68 -9.65 -9.67 -10.32
N THR A 69 -9.46 -8.56 -11.03
CA THR A 69 -9.79 -8.42 -12.44
C THR A 69 -8.81 -7.45 -13.09
N LYS A 70 -8.74 -7.48 -14.43
CA LYS A 70 -8.00 -6.47 -15.18
C LYS A 70 -8.56 -5.07 -14.87
N ILE A 71 -7.71 -4.19 -14.39
CA ILE A 71 -8.06 -2.81 -14.07
C ILE A 71 -7.84 -1.94 -15.30
N THR A 72 -8.93 -1.42 -15.87
CA THR A 72 -8.91 -0.56 -17.06
C THR A 72 -9.37 0.87 -16.79
N LYS A 73 -9.83 1.14 -15.56
CA LYS A 73 -10.28 2.47 -15.11
C LYS A 73 -9.44 2.93 -13.94
N ALA A 74 -9.18 4.23 -13.91
CA ALA A 74 -8.49 4.89 -12.82
C ALA A 74 -9.47 5.12 -11.67
N VAL A 75 -9.58 4.13 -10.78
CA VAL A 75 -10.51 4.14 -9.64
C VAL A 75 -9.74 4.15 -8.33
N ALA A 76 -10.39 4.60 -7.25
CA ALA A 76 -9.89 4.44 -5.90
C ALA A 76 -10.48 3.18 -5.26
N VAL A 77 -9.66 2.15 -5.05
CA VAL A 77 -10.05 0.90 -4.36
C VAL A 77 -9.63 0.96 -2.89
N ARG A 78 -10.57 0.73 -1.99
CA ARG A 78 -10.43 0.91 -0.54
C ARG A 78 -10.84 -0.35 0.20
N GLY A 79 -9.94 -0.93 0.99
CA GLY A 79 -10.20 -2.10 1.84
C GLY A 79 -10.64 -1.76 3.27
N THR A 80 -10.44 -2.66 4.21
CA THR A 80 -10.68 -2.42 5.64
C THR A 80 -9.42 -2.02 6.42
N GLY A 81 -8.25 -2.12 5.79
CA GLY A 81 -6.95 -1.97 6.45
C GLY A 81 -6.28 -3.33 6.69
N ILE A 82 -4.95 -3.38 6.54
CA ILE A 82 -4.25 -4.67 6.52
C ILE A 82 -4.15 -5.37 7.88
N HIS A 83 -4.38 -4.65 8.98
CA HIS A 83 -4.36 -5.18 10.35
C HIS A 83 -5.76 -5.26 10.97
N ASP A 84 -6.81 -5.02 10.17
CA ASP A 84 -8.18 -5.23 10.60
C ASP A 84 -8.42 -6.70 11.01
N ALA A 85 -9.41 -6.96 11.85
CA ALA A 85 -9.77 -8.32 12.25
C ALA A 85 -10.22 -9.18 11.05
N ASN A 86 -10.77 -8.55 10.01
CA ASN A 86 -11.13 -9.17 8.75
C ASN A 86 -10.59 -8.32 7.57
N PRO A 87 -9.29 -8.42 7.23
CA PRO A 87 -8.69 -7.62 6.17
C PRO A 87 -9.34 -7.88 4.80
N THR A 88 -9.33 -6.87 3.94
CA THR A 88 -9.65 -7.04 2.51
C THR A 88 -8.48 -7.67 1.77
N TYR A 89 -8.72 -8.84 1.16
CA TYR A 89 -7.79 -9.54 0.29
C TYR A 89 -8.25 -9.44 -1.16
N ILE A 90 -7.35 -9.03 -2.05
CA ILE A 90 -7.54 -9.11 -3.50
C ILE A 90 -6.65 -10.26 -3.98
N VAL A 91 -7.28 -11.33 -4.46
CA VAL A 91 -6.61 -12.59 -4.81
C VAL A 91 -6.44 -12.74 -6.32
N ASN A 92 -5.51 -13.62 -6.72
CA ASN A 92 -5.05 -13.86 -8.10
C ASN A 92 -4.28 -12.69 -8.72
N ALA A 93 -3.39 -13.02 -9.66
CA ALA A 93 -2.67 -12.02 -10.44
C ALA A 93 -3.61 -11.25 -11.37
N PHE A 94 -3.29 -10.00 -11.67
CA PHE A 94 -4.08 -9.18 -12.58
C PHE A 94 -3.25 -8.08 -13.24
N ASP A 95 -3.73 -7.64 -14.40
CA ASP A 95 -3.14 -6.54 -15.15
C ASP A 95 -3.80 -5.20 -14.80
N VAL A 96 -3.02 -4.12 -14.87
CA VAL A 96 -3.47 -2.74 -14.89
C VAL A 96 -3.10 -2.16 -16.24
N GLU A 97 -4.11 -1.71 -16.99
CA GLU A 97 -3.94 -1.12 -18.33
C GLU A 97 -4.92 0.03 -18.49
N ILE A 98 -4.52 1.21 -18.01
CA ILE A 98 -5.30 2.44 -18.07
C ILE A 98 -4.76 3.28 -19.24
N PRO A 99 -5.62 3.82 -20.13
CA PRO A 99 -5.17 4.66 -21.23
C PRO A 99 -4.36 5.87 -20.75
N ALA A 100 -3.25 6.19 -21.44
CA ALA A 100 -2.30 7.21 -21.01
C ALA A 100 -2.86 8.65 -20.99
N ASN A 101 -3.98 8.90 -21.66
CA ASN A 101 -4.67 10.19 -21.69
C ASN A 101 -5.65 10.39 -20.51
N VAL A 102 -5.82 9.40 -19.64
CA VAL A 102 -6.66 9.48 -18.43
C VAL A 102 -5.94 10.33 -17.38
N THR A 103 -6.64 11.33 -16.82
CA THR A 103 -6.09 12.24 -15.81
C THR A 103 -6.41 11.83 -14.38
N GLU A 104 -7.46 11.03 -14.18
CA GLU A 104 -7.82 10.44 -12.90
C GLU A 104 -6.77 9.42 -12.46
N LYS A 105 -6.70 9.19 -11.15
CA LYS A 105 -5.64 8.42 -10.52
C LYS A 105 -6.16 7.06 -10.07
N LEU A 106 -5.41 6.01 -10.41
CA LEU A 106 -5.60 4.72 -9.75
C LEU A 106 -5.04 4.81 -8.33
N SER A 107 -5.81 4.38 -7.34
CA SER A 107 -5.28 4.20 -6.00
C SER A 107 -5.77 2.93 -5.33
N PHE A 108 -4.90 2.28 -4.56
CA PHE A 108 -5.26 1.25 -3.60
C PHE A 108 -4.94 1.73 -2.19
N GLU A 109 -5.88 1.54 -1.26
CA GLU A 109 -5.63 1.78 0.15
C GLU A 109 -6.20 0.69 1.05
N GLY A 110 -5.41 0.24 2.04
CA GLY A 110 -5.87 -0.69 3.06
C GLY A 110 -6.16 -2.11 2.56
N CYS A 111 -5.53 -2.52 1.45
CA CYS A 111 -5.74 -3.82 0.81
C CYS A 111 -4.53 -4.75 0.98
N ARG A 112 -4.80 -6.05 1.07
CA ARG A 112 -3.81 -7.13 0.90
C ARG A 112 -3.93 -7.71 -0.50
N ILE A 113 -3.04 -7.31 -1.41
CA ILE A 113 -2.96 -7.87 -2.77
C ILE A 113 -2.04 -9.09 -2.72
N THR A 114 -2.60 -10.28 -2.88
CA THR A 114 -1.92 -11.54 -2.54
C THR A 114 -1.15 -12.18 -3.69
N ASN A 115 -1.12 -11.53 -4.86
CA ASN A 115 -0.41 -12.00 -6.04
C ASN A 115 0.11 -10.79 -6.84
N THR A 116 0.79 -11.03 -7.96
CA THR A 116 1.41 -9.96 -8.74
C THR A 116 0.37 -9.10 -9.46
N MET A 117 0.48 -7.79 -9.27
CA MET A 117 -0.13 -6.77 -10.13
C MET A 117 0.86 -6.41 -11.24
N THR A 118 0.46 -6.57 -12.50
CA THR A 118 1.31 -6.28 -13.66
C THR A 118 0.82 -5.04 -14.38
N ILE A 119 1.72 -4.11 -14.66
CA ILE A 119 1.41 -2.85 -15.34
C ILE A 119 1.69 -3.02 -16.81
N LYS A 120 0.68 -2.72 -17.63
CA LYS A 120 0.73 -2.73 -19.10
C LYS A 120 0.53 -1.31 -19.62
N GLY A 121 1.35 -0.90 -20.58
CA GLY A 121 1.39 0.47 -21.09
C GLY A 121 1.97 1.45 -20.06
N THR A 122 1.50 2.70 -20.10
CA THR A 122 1.92 3.75 -19.16
C THR A 122 0.87 3.93 -18.07
N LEU A 123 1.24 3.62 -16.83
CA LEU A 123 0.46 3.95 -15.64
C LEU A 123 1.07 5.18 -14.97
N SER A 124 0.40 6.33 -15.07
CA SER A 124 0.88 7.58 -14.49
C SER A 124 0.20 7.90 -13.15
N ASN A 125 0.97 8.41 -12.19
CA ASN A 125 0.47 8.95 -10.92
C ASN A 125 -0.41 7.98 -10.12
N ALA A 126 -0.04 6.68 -10.07
CA ALA A 126 -0.74 5.70 -9.25
C ALA A 126 -0.31 5.78 -7.77
N TYR A 127 -1.27 5.59 -6.86
CA TYR A 127 -1.05 5.69 -5.42
C TYR A 127 -1.33 4.37 -4.71
N PHE A 128 -0.39 3.90 -3.91
CA PHE A 128 -0.53 2.73 -3.06
C PHE A 128 -0.27 3.17 -1.64
N LEU A 129 -1.31 3.15 -0.82
CA LEU A 129 -1.28 3.65 0.55
C LEU A 129 -1.61 2.50 1.49
N LYS A 130 -0.79 2.22 2.50
CA LYS A 130 -1.19 1.33 3.60
C LYS A 130 -1.58 -0.07 3.13
N ASN A 131 -0.89 -0.58 2.11
CA ASN A 131 -1.19 -1.88 1.50
C ASN A 131 -0.14 -2.92 1.88
N SER A 132 -0.53 -4.18 1.76
CA SER A 132 0.40 -5.30 1.64
C SER A 132 0.33 -5.81 0.20
N LEU A 133 1.47 -5.82 -0.49
CA LEU A 133 1.58 -6.11 -1.92
C LEU A 133 2.53 -7.30 -2.12
N ALA A 134 2.01 -8.42 -2.61
CA ALA A 134 2.83 -9.58 -2.93
C ALA A 134 3.79 -9.31 -4.10
N GLY A 135 3.33 -8.57 -5.11
CA GLY A 135 4.13 -8.25 -6.29
C GLY A 135 3.60 -7.06 -7.06
N VAL A 136 4.50 -6.17 -7.50
CA VAL A 136 4.22 -5.13 -8.51
C VAL A 136 5.23 -5.28 -9.63
N SER A 137 4.78 -5.48 -10.87
CA SER A 137 5.68 -5.69 -12.00
C SER A 137 5.40 -4.76 -13.17
N VAL A 138 6.45 -4.14 -13.68
CA VAL A 138 6.56 -3.59 -15.02
C VAL A 138 7.54 -4.50 -15.77
N ASP A 139 7.04 -5.34 -16.67
CA ASP A 139 7.85 -6.40 -17.31
C ASP A 139 8.49 -5.97 -18.63
N SER A 140 7.75 -5.20 -19.43
CA SER A 140 8.21 -4.75 -20.75
C SER A 140 9.07 -3.48 -20.63
N SER A 141 10.03 -3.32 -21.54
CA SER A 141 10.76 -2.04 -21.68
C SER A 141 9.88 -0.90 -22.21
N ASN A 142 8.75 -1.24 -22.84
CA ASN A 142 7.79 -0.29 -23.39
C ASN A 142 6.69 0.09 -22.38
N ASP A 143 6.54 -0.70 -21.32
CA ASP A 143 5.63 -0.40 -20.23
C ASP A 143 6.37 0.49 -19.21
N LYS A 144 5.64 1.35 -18.50
CA LYS A 144 6.21 2.14 -17.41
C LYS A 144 5.19 2.48 -16.34
N MET A 145 5.67 2.50 -15.10
CA MET A 145 5.04 3.24 -14.01
C MET A 145 5.65 4.63 -13.99
N ASP A 146 4.89 5.67 -14.29
CA ASP A 146 5.37 7.05 -14.29
C ASP A 146 4.87 7.78 -13.04
N ASN A 147 5.79 8.15 -12.15
CA ASN A 147 5.49 8.79 -10.87
C ASN A 147 4.55 7.95 -9.98
N GLY A 148 4.86 6.66 -9.82
CA GLY A 148 4.15 5.81 -8.85
C GLY A 148 4.53 6.15 -7.42
N MET A 149 3.57 6.12 -6.50
CA MET A 149 3.78 6.45 -5.10
C MET A 149 3.35 5.31 -4.18
N PHE A 150 4.24 4.88 -3.31
CA PHE A 150 4.02 3.86 -2.28
C PHE A 150 4.28 4.47 -0.92
N VAL A 151 3.25 4.56 -0.07
CA VAL A 151 3.37 5.16 1.27
C VAL A 151 2.82 4.18 2.29
N ASN A 152 3.62 3.88 3.31
CA ASN A 152 3.29 2.89 4.34
C ASN A 152 2.91 1.56 3.70
N CYS A 153 3.71 1.03 2.79
CA CYS A 153 3.42 -0.24 2.15
C CYS A 153 4.38 -1.33 2.61
N ASP A 154 3.87 -2.55 2.68
CA ASP A 154 4.65 -3.77 2.81
C ASP A 154 4.70 -4.44 1.43
N VAL A 155 5.83 -4.31 0.71
CA VAL A 155 5.97 -4.84 -0.65
C VAL A 155 6.96 -6.00 -0.68
N TYR A 156 6.49 -7.19 -1.04
CA TYR A 156 7.31 -8.41 -1.06
C TYR A 156 8.12 -8.62 -2.33
N GLY A 157 7.68 -8.01 -3.43
CA GLY A 157 8.37 -8.04 -4.71
C GLY A 157 7.99 -6.85 -5.55
N MET A 158 8.99 -6.20 -6.15
CA MET A 158 8.75 -5.07 -7.05
C MET A 158 9.77 -5.08 -8.18
N SER A 159 9.30 -5.12 -9.42
CA SER A 159 10.12 -5.03 -10.63
C SER A 159 9.73 -3.78 -11.41
N LEU A 160 10.65 -2.83 -11.53
CA LEU A 160 10.45 -1.60 -12.31
C LEU A 160 11.37 -1.62 -13.53
N ARG A 161 10.79 -1.66 -14.73
CA ARG A 161 11.51 -1.62 -16.02
C ARG A 161 11.09 -0.41 -16.85
N GLY A 162 11.70 -0.25 -18.02
CA GLY A 162 11.40 0.84 -18.94
C GLY A 162 11.78 2.19 -18.35
N GLN A 163 11.03 3.24 -18.68
CA GLN A 163 11.26 4.59 -18.12
C GLN A 163 10.54 4.80 -16.78
N SER A 164 10.38 3.74 -15.99
CA SER A 164 9.61 3.80 -14.74
C SER A 164 10.26 4.71 -13.71
N THR A 165 9.42 5.47 -13.00
CA THR A 165 9.78 6.26 -11.84
C THR A 165 8.84 5.96 -10.66
N ALA A 166 9.40 5.81 -9.47
CA ALA A 166 8.63 5.54 -8.26
C ALA A 166 9.20 6.25 -7.02
N GLN A 167 8.30 6.66 -6.13
CA GLN A 167 8.61 7.16 -4.80
C GLN A 167 8.05 6.17 -3.78
N ILE A 168 8.94 5.67 -2.93
CA ILE A 168 8.65 4.72 -1.87
C ILE A 168 8.96 5.41 -0.55
N ILE A 169 7.96 5.55 0.30
CA ILE A 169 8.03 6.37 1.51
C ILE A 169 7.54 5.56 2.69
N ASN A 170 8.28 5.56 3.80
CA ASN A 170 7.88 4.92 5.05
C ASN A 170 7.43 3.47 4.86
N SER A 171 8.11 2.74 3.99
CA SER A 171 7.66 1.43 3.53
C SER A 171 8.71 0.36 3.81
N TYR A 172 8.27 -0.87 3.87
CA TYR A 172 9.15 -2.02 3.76
C TYR A 172 9.14 -2.55 2.33
N ILE A 173 10.32 -2.80 1.79
CA ILE A 173 10.48 -3.38 0.46
C ILE A 173 11.40 -4.61 0.52
N GLN A 174 10.95 -5.68 -0.12
CA GLN A 174 11.70 -6.90 -0.36
C GLN A 174 11.68 -7.27 -1.84
N ASN A 175 12.73 -7.99 -2.28
CA ASN A 175 12.88 -8.47 -3.65
C ASN A 175 12.62 -7.39 -4.70
N PHE A 176 13.35 -6.29 -4.59
CA PHE A 176 13.25 -5.22 -5.55
C PHE A 176 14.25 -5.40 -6.69
N ASN A 177 13.81 -5.08 -7.90
CA ASN A 177 14.65 -5.04 -9.08
C ASN A 177 14.27 -3.82 -9.91
N SER A 178 15.23 -2.93 -10.13
CA SER A 178 15.06 -1.78 -11.02
C SER A 178 16.02 -1.88 -12.19
N PHE A 179 15.42 -1.89 -13.37
CA PHE A 179 16.03 -1.45 -14.62
C PHE A 179 15.29 -0.20 -15.15
N GLY A 180 14.63 0.51 -14.24
CA GLY A 180 13.86 1.73 -14.50
C GLY A 180 14.74 2.96 -14.59
N LYS A 181 14.09 4.13 -14.69
CA LYS A 181 14.78 5.42 -14.72
C LYS A 181 15.22 5.87 -13.33
N LEU A 182 14.32 5.83 -12.34
CA LEU A 182 14.61 6.25 -10.96
C LEU A 182 13.64 5.63 -9.96
N ALA A 183 14.15 5.04 -8.88
CA ALA A 183 13.34 4.72 -7.71
C ALA A 183 13.90 5.44 -6.47
N SER A 184 13.09 6.30 -5.86
CA SER A 184 13.46 7.06 -4.66
C SER A 184 12.83 6.42 -3.44
N PHE A 185 13.65 6.15 -2.43
CA PHE A 185 13.28 5.56 -1.15
C PHE A 185 13.55 6.58 -0.06
N LEU A 186 12.52 6.92 0.70
CA LEU A 186 12.61 7.80 1.85
C LEU A 186 12.12 7.05 3.08
N ASN A 187 12.93 7.01 4.14
CA ASN A 187 12.55 6.40 5.41
C ASN A 187 12.05 4.95 5.19
N CYS A 188 12.81 4.14 4.47
CA CYS A 188 12.40 2.77 4.14
C CYS A 188 13.26 1.73 4.87
N VAL A 189 12.68 0.55 5.09
CA VAL A 189 13.44 -0.66 5.40
C VAL A 189 13.54 -1.48 4.12
N VAL A 190 14.76 -1.74 3.66
CA VAL A 190 15.03 -2.35 2.36
C VAL A 190 15.79 -3.65 2.54
N ASN A 191 15.17 -4.74 2.11
CA ASN A 191 15.78 -6.05 2.07
C ASN A 191 16.46 -6.26 0.71
N GLY A 192 17.79 -6.35 0.70
CA GLY A 192 18.57 -6.63 -0.50
C GLY A 192 18.35 -8.04 -1.05
N ASN A 193 17.85 -8.97 -0.23
CA ASN A 193 17.74 -10.41 -0.51
C ASN A 193 18.97 -11.02 -1.19
N GLY A 194 20.16 -10.64 -0.71
CA GLY A 194 21.45 -11.05 -1.27
C GLY A 194 21.81 -10.42 -2.62
N ARG A 195 20.99 -9.52 -3.16
CA ARG A 195 21.06 -8.97 -4.54
C ARG A 195 20.92 -7.45 -4.55
N GLY A 196 21.77 -6.74 -3.80
CA GLY A 196 21.81 -5.27 -3.82
C GLY A 196 22.12 -4.71 -5.22
N ASP A 197 22.82 -5.47 -6.06
CA ASP A 197 23.17 -5.15 -7.44
C ASP A 197 21.95 -4.94 -8.37
N TYR A 198 20.76 -5.40 -7.98
CA TYR A 198 19.51 -5.21 -8.72
C TYR A 198 18.83 -3.86 -8.47
N PHE A 199 19.27 -3.10 -7.47
CA PHE A 199 18.73 -1.79 -7.15
C PHE A 199 19.43 -0.71 -7.98
N LYS A 200 19.27 -0.75 -9.31
CA LYS A 200 19.89 0.24 -10.20
C LYS A 200 19.09 1.54 -10.23
N SER A 201 19.80 2.66 -10.36
CA SER A 201 19.19 3.99 -10.46
C SER A 201 18.27 4.28 -9.27
N CYS A 202 18.75 3.98 -8.06
CA CYS A 202 18.00 4.18 -6.82
C CYS A 202 18.60 5.31 -5.99
N GLN A 203 17.74 6.07 -5.32
CA GLN A 203 18.14 7.06 -4.33
C GLN A 203 17.56 6.65 -2.98
N PHE A 204 18.41 6.54 -1.96
CA PHE A 204 18.00 6.17 -0.62
C PHE A 204 18.27 7.32 0.34
N VAL A 205 17.27 7.70 1.13
CA VAL A 205 17.38 8.75 2.15
C VAL A 205 16.78 8.22 3.45
N ASN A 206 17.53 8.28 4.55
CA ASN A 206 17.09 7.81 5.87
C ASN A 206 16.62 6.34 5.85
N CYS A 207 17.23 5.50 5.01
CA CYS A 207 16.83 4.09 4.89
C CYS A 207 17.71 3.15 5.73
N ILE A 208 17.14 2.01 6.10
CA ILE A 208 17.86 0.87 6.66
C ILE A 208 18.00 -0.20 5.58
N MET A 209 19.22 -0.66 5.32
CA MET A 209 19.52 -1.74 4.38
C MET A 209 19.88 -3.00 5.14
N TYR A 210 19.28 -4.13 4.79
CA TYR A 210 19.61 -5.41 5.40
C TYR A 210 19.63 -6.55 4.37
N ASN A 211 20.34 -7.64 4.71
CA ASN A 211 20.50 -8.83 3.87
C ASN A 211 21.01 -8.52 2.44
N VAL A 212 22.16 -7.85 2.33
CA VAL A 212 22.86 -7.59 1.06
C VAL A 212 24.01 -8.58 0.92
N GLY A 213 24.22 -9.11 -0.28
CA GLY A 213 25.24 -10.11 -0.56
C GLY A 213 26.65 -9.51 -0.54
N ARG A 214 27.65 -10.29 -0.10
CA ARG A 214 29.05 -9.85 -0.02
C ARG A 214 29.61 -9.34 -1.35
N TYR A 215 29.20 -9.98 -2.45
CA TYR A 215 29.68 -9.66 -3.81
C TYR A 215 28.64 -8.91 -4.63
N GLU A 216 27.49 -8.63 -4.04
CA GLU A 216 26.31 -8.03 -4.66
C GLU A 216 25.85 -6.77 -3.91
N PRO A 217 26.73 -5.80 -3.60
CA PRO A 217 26.34 -4.56 -2.95
C PRO A 217 25.51 -3.66 -3.89
N PHE A 218 24.94 -2.58 -3.35
CA PHE A 218 24.19 -1.61 -4.16
C PHE A 218 25.09 -0.98 -5.24
N PRO A 219 24.61 -0.82 -6.48
CA PRO A 219 25.45 -0.45 -7.62
C PRO A 219 25.83 1.04 -7.64
N ALA A 220 26.86 1.38 -8.41
CA ALA A 220 27.31 2.76 -8.62
C ALA A 220 26.25 3.68 -9.25
N THR A 221 25.23 3.12 -9.89
CA THR A 221 24.10 3.89 -10.42
C THR A 221 23.15 4.40 -9.33
N SER A 222 23.41 4.08 -8.06
CA SER A 222 22.57 4.44 -6.93
C SER A 222 23.30 5.33 -5.92
N THR A 223 22.53 6.06 -5.12
CA THR A 223 23.01 7.01 -4.10
C THR A 223 22.35 6.78 -2.75
N ALA A 224 23.07 7.04 -1.66
CA ALA A 224 22.56 6.90 -0.29
C ALA A 224 22.94 8.13 0.55
N THR A 225 21.97 8.64 1.31
CA THR A 225 22.17 9.70 2.29
C THR A 225 21.53 9.30 3.60
N ASN A 226 22.31 9.35 4.68
CA ASN A 226 21.85 9.10 6.03
C ASN A 226 21.23 7.70 6.22
N CYS A 227 21.84 6.69 5.59
CA CYS A 227 21.38 5.31 5.62
C CYS A 227 22.17 4.46 6.61
N VAL A 228 21.55 3.38 7.08
CA VAL A 228 22.18 2.42 7.99
C VAL A 228 22.26 1.06 7.32
N ASP A 229 23.47 0.52 7.23
CA ASP A 229 23.75 -0.86 6.85
C ASP A 229 23.66 -1.74 8.09
N VAL A 230 22.81 -2.77 8.06
CA VAL A 230 22.74 -3.82 9.09
C VAL A 230 23.03 -5.20 8.53
N THR A 231 23.71 -5.26 7.38
CA THR A 231 24.12 -6.48 6.70
C THR A 231 25.34 -7.08 7.36
N GLY A 232 25.51 -8.41 7.31
CA GLY A 232 26.66 -9.06 7.98
C GLY A 232 28.03 -8.78 7.35
N TYR A 233 28.12 -7.97 6.28
CA TYR A 233 29.33 -7.79 5.48
C TYR A 233 29.85 -6.35 5.41
N GLU A 234 29.17 -5.37 6.01
CA GLU A 234 29.57 -3.95 5.98
C GLU A 234 29.90 -3.47 4.56
N ASN A 235 29.04 -3.80 3.61
CA ASN A 235 29.34 -3.58 2.20
C ASN A 235 28.20 -2.95 1.41
N ALA A 236 27.04 -2.71 2.03
CA ALA A 236 25.85 -2.29 1.28
C ALA A 236 26.14 -1.07 0.40
N PHE A 237 26.89 -0.09 0.92
CA PHE A 237 27.13 1.19 0.26
C PHE A 237 28.46 1.28 -0.52
N ASN A 238 29.27 0.21 -0.56
CA ASN A 238 30.66 0.28 -1.04
C ASN A 238 30.77 0.80 -2.48
N ASN A 239 29.91 0.31 -3.36
CA ASN A 239 29.96 0.58 -4.79
C ASN A 239 29.13 1.80 -5.23
N MET A 240 28.36 2.42 -4.33
CA MET A 240 27.46 3.52 -4.68
C MET A 240 28.23 4.79 -5.06
N SER A 241 27.71 5.56 -6.03
CA SER A 241 28.37 6.77 -6.53
C SER A 241 28.41 7.91 -5.52
N LEU A 242 27.43 7.96 -4.63
CA LEU A 242 27.38 8.89 -3.51
C LEU A 242 26.90 8.16 -2.26
N LYS A 243 27.65 8.33 -1.16
CA LYS A 243 27.28 7.89 0.19
C LYS A 243 27.61 8.98 1.19
N GLU A 244 26.58 9.61 1.74
CA GLU A 244 26.72 10.72 2.70
C GLU A 244 26.09 10.33 4.03
N ASN A 245 26.83 10.51 5.13
CA ASN A 245 26.37 10.17 6.48
C ASN A 245 25.80 8.73 6.64
N CYS A 246 26.31 7.77 5.86
CA CYS A 246 25.92 6.38 6.01
C CYS A 246 26.74 5.69 7.10
N SER A 247 26.11 4.79 7.85
CA SER A 247 26.76 4.06 8.96
C SER A 247 26.52 2.56 8.85
N TYR A 248 27.34 1.79 9.55
CA TYR A 248 27.18 0.36 9.73
C TYR A 248 26.85 0.05 11.19
N ALA A 249 25.79 -0.73 11.44
CA ALA A 249 25.35 -1.00 12.80
C ALA A 249 26.13 -2.12 13.50
N GLY A 250 26.65 -3.11 12.77
CA GLY A 250 27.37 -4.25 13.34
C GLY A 250 26.53 -5.22 14.19
N MET A 251 25.22 -5.02 14.29
CA MET A 251 24.29 -5.82 15.07
C MET A 251 22.85 -5.70 14.55
N ASP A 252 21.98 -6.61 14.97
CA ASP A 252 20.54 -6.48 14.76
C ASP A 252 20.00 -5.29 15.56
N ILE A 253 19.20 -4.45 14.92
CA ILE A 253 18.62 -3.22 15.49
C ILE A 253 17.10 -3.28 15.59
N PHE A 254 16.50 -4.41 15.20
CA PHE A 254 15.05 -4.61 15.21
C PHE A 254 14.59 -5.31 16.49
N GLN A 255 13.38 -4.96 16.94
CA GLN A 255 12.72 -5.64 18.05
C GLN A 255 12.43 -7.11 17.69
N GLU A 256 12.87 -8.04 18.55
CA GLU A 256 12.62 -9.48 18.41
C GLU A 256 13.04 -10.08 17.04
N SER A 257 14.04 -9.49 16.38
CA SER A 257 14.48 -9.80 15.00
C SER A 257 13.35 -9.70 13.96
N ASN A 258 12.29 -8.95 14.26
CA ASN A 258 11.15 -8.76 13.39
C ASN A 258 11.20 -7.38 12.74
N VAL A 259 11.79 -7.32 11.53
CA VAL A 259 11.93 -6.12 10.69
C VAL A 259 10.62 -5.37 10.43
N TRP A 260 9.48 -6.02 10.63
CA TRP A 260 8.16 -5.45 10.42
C TRP A 260 7.62 -4.70 11.64
N LYS A 261 8.11 -5.02 12.84
CA LYS A 261 7.57 -4.56 14.13
C LYS A 261 8.08 -3.18 14.50
N ASP A 262 9.36 -3.06 14.87
CA ASP A 262 9.96 -1.78 15.26
C ASP A 262 11.49 -1.87 15.41
N LEU A 263 12.15 -0.74 15.62
CA LEU A 263 13.53 -0.63 16.11
C LEU A 263 13.63 -0.74 17.63
N THR A 264 14.78 -1.17 18.14
CA THR A 264 15.08 -1.02 19.58
C THR A 264 15.16 0.45 20.00
N ASP A 265 14.92 0.74 21.27
CA ASP A 265 14.96 2.12 21.76
C ASP A 265 16.36 2.73 21.62
N GLU A 266 17.41 1.92 21.82
CA GLU A 266 18.79 2.31 21.58
C GLU A 266 19.04 2.65 20.11
N ALA A 267 18.49 1.84 19.18
CA ALA A 267 18.63 2.08 17.75
C ALA A 267 17.88 3.33 17.31
N LYS A 268 16.67 3.58 17.83
CA LYS A 268 15.90 4.80 17.57
C LYS A 268 16.63 6.05 18.02
N ALA A 269 17.29 6.00 19.18
CA ALA A 269 18.05 7.13 19.72
C ALA A 269 19.36 7.37 18.96
N LYS A 270 20.00 6.30 18.48
CA LYS A 270 21.32 6.36 17.82
C LYS A 270 21.23 6.72 16.34
N TYR A 271 20.32 6.11 15.61
CA TYR A 271 20.25 6.22 14.15
C TYR A 271 19.12 7.17 13.76
N LEU A 272 19.46 8.45 13.68
CA LEU A 272 18.53 9.51 13.33
C LEU A 272 18.66 9.92 11.87
N GLY A 273 17.51 10.15 11.25
CA GLY A 273 17.25 10.84 10.00
C GLY A 273 17.84 12.25 9.97
N ILE A 274 17.99 12.80 8.77
CA ILE A 274 18.28 14.24 8.58
C ILE A 274 17.22 15.16 9.22
N ASP A 275 16.03 14.61 9.48
CA ASP A 275 14.89 15.26 10.12
C ASP A 275 14.87 15.09 11.65
N GLY A 276 15.88 14.45 12.24
CA GLY A 276 15.98 14.19 13.67
C GLY A 276 15.06 13.08 14.19
N THR A 277 14.34 12.37 13.32
CA THR A 277 13.52 11.19 13.68
C THR A 277 14.27 9.89 13.42
N PRO A 278 13.86 8.72 13.91
CA PRO A 278 14.56 7.46 13.62
C PRO A 278 14.65 7.14 12.12
N VAL A 279 15.75 6.57 11.63
CA VAL A 279 15.83 6.07 10.24
C VAL A 279 14.89 4.88 9.99
N GLY A 280 14.63 4.57 8.72
CA GLY A 280 13.73 3.51 8.29
C GLY A 280 12.27 3.93 8.37
N LYS A 281 11.36 2.95 8.29
CA LYS A 281 9.91 3.22 8.19
C LYS A 281 9.29 3.88 9.42
N PHE A 282 10.02 3.92 10.53
CA PHE A 282 9.52 4.39 11.82
C PHE A 282 9.70 5.90 12.03
N GLY A 283 10.46 6.58 11.18
CA GLY A 283 10.66 8.03 11.22
C GLY A 283 9.84 8.81 10.20
N GLY A 284 10.27 10.04 9.97
CA GLY A 284 9.65 11.02 9.11
C GLY A 284 8.48 11.77 9.76
N MET A 285 8.00 12.77 9.03
CA MET A 285 6.81 13.55 9.38
C MET A 285 5.51 12.73 9.31
N ILE A 286 5.53 11.56 8.65
CA ILE A 286 4.37 10.67 8.49
C ILE A 286 4.76 9.27 8.98
N PRO A 287 4.84 9.02 10.30
CA PRO A 287 5.28 7.71 10.79
C PRO A 287 4.48 6.56 10.19
N TYR A 288 5.09 5.38 10.06
CA TYR A 288 4.42 4.18 9.56
C TYR A 288 3.12 3.92 10.33
N ASN A 289 2.00 4.02 9.60
CA ASN A 289 0.65 3.85 10.12
C ASN A 289 -0.21 3.17 9.05
N MET A 290 -0.76 2.01 9.40
CA MET A 290 -1.58 1.18 8.51
C MET A 290 -3.09 1.36 8.71
N THR A 291 -3.52 2.23 9.64
CA THR A 291 -4.92 2.63 9.76
C THR A 291 -5.34 3.41 8.52
N PRO A 292 -6.34 2.95 7.74
CA PRO A 292 -6.77 3.66 6.54
C PRO A 292 -7.15 5.13 6.80
N SER A 293 -6.92 5.99 5.81
CA SER A 293 -7.18 7.43 5.89
C SER A 293 -8.66 7.79 5.78
N TYR A 294 -9.47 6.89 5.23
CA TYR A 294 -10.91 7.07 5.10
C TYR A 294 -11.67 6.46 6.28
N PRO A 295 -12.88 6.98 6.60
CA PRO A 295 -13.71 6.46 7.67
C PRO A 295 -13.98 4.95 7.53
N GLN A 296 -13.77 4.20 8.61
CA GLN A 296 -14.07 2.79 8.78
C GLN A 296 -15.31 2.60 9.64
N ILE A 297 -16.17 1.65 9.29
CA ILE A 297 -17.20 1.14 10.20
C ILE A 297 -16.52 0.19 11.19
N THR A 298 -16.46 0.58 12.46
CA THR A 298 -15.81 -0.20 13.53
C THR A 298 -16.79 -1.02 14.36
N LYS A 299 -18.08 -0.67 14.30
CA LYS A 299 -19.14 -1.38 15.01
C LYS A 299 -20.42 -1.30 14.18
N MET A 300 -21.10 -2.43 14.02
CA MET A 300 -22.43 -2.47 13.42
C MET A 300 -23.25 -3.50 14.17
N ASN A 301 -24.13 -3.02 15.06
CA ASN A 301 -25.11 -3.86 15.73
C ASN A 301 -26.48 -3.55 15.16
N VAL A 302 -27.13 -4.57 14.62
CA VAL A 302 -28.52 -4.47 14.17
C VAL A 302 -29.37 -5.36 15.07
N ALA A 303 -30.45 -4.81 15.61
CA ALA A 303 -31.37 -5.59 16.43
C ALA A 303 -31.95 -6.76 15.63
N ALA A 304 -32.02 -7.93 16.23
CA ALA A 304 -32.51 -9.14 15.55
C ALA A 304 -34.00 -9.05 15.16
N LYS A 305 -34.77 -8.13 15.75
CA LYS A 305 -36.18 -7.91 15.49
C LYS A 305 -36.52 -6.43 15.57
N THR A 306 -37.58 -6.04 14.90
CA THR A 306 -38.21 -4.75 15.09
C THR A 306 -38.89 -4.69 16.46
N THR A 307 -38.96 -3.49 17.04
CA THR A 307 -39.80 -3.19 18.19
C THR A 307 -41.29 -3.37 17.84
N ALA A 308 -42.16 -3.40 18.85
CA ALA A 308 -43.60 -3.55 18.67
C ALA A 308 -44.24 -2.41 17.83
N ASP A 309 -43.62 -1.24 17.79
CA ASP A 309 -43.99 -0.10 16.94
C ASP A 309 -43.30 -0.11 15.56
N GLY A 310 -42.66 -1.22 15.19
CA GLY A 310 -42.09 -1.43 13.85
C GLY A 310 -40.72 -0.79 13.61
N LYS A 311 -40.03 -0.31 14.66
CA LYS A 311 -38.69 0.31 14.51
C LYS A 311 -37.59 -0.74 14.62
N LEU A 312 -36.55 -0.62 13.81
CA LEU A 312 -35.36 -1.44 13.91
C LEU A 312 -34.22 -0.62 14.52
N SER A 313 -33.64 -1.10 15.62
CA SER A 313 -32.48 -0.44 16.22
C SER A 313 -31.21 -0.82 15.48
N VAL A 314 -30.45 0.19 15.06
CA VAL A 314 -29.16 0.05 14.39
C VAL A 314 -28.16 0.94 15.10
N GLU A 315 -27.08 0.36 15.60
CA GLU A 315 -25.95 1.06 16.20
C GLU A 315 -24.75 0.94 15.25
N ILE A 316 -24.20 2.09 14.84
CA ILE A 316 -23.04 2.16 13.95
C ILE A 316 -21.94 2.96 14.65
N GLY A 317 -20.78 2.33 14.85
CA GLY A 317 -19.54 2.99 15.23
C GLY A 317 -18.71 3.28 13.99
N VAL A 318 -18.20 4.50 13.89
CA VAL A 318 -17.31 4.94 12.80
C VAL A 318 -16.05 5.52 13.41
N SER A 319 -14.88 5.10 12.91
CA SER A 319 -13.60 5.77 13.19
C SER A 319 -13.00 6.30 11.89
N ALA A 320 -12.20 7.34 11.96
CA ALA A 320 -11.34 7.78 10.86
C ALA A 320 -9.95 8.05 11.43
N ALA A 321 -8.91 7.99 10.59
CA ALA A 321 -7.60 8.49 10.99
C ALA A 321 -7.72 9.97 11.39
N GLN A 322 -7.15 10.33 12.55
CA GLN A 322 -7.01 11.72 12.98
C GLN A 322 -5.93 12.42 12.15
#